data_AF-A0A0F4LNL3-F1
#
_entry.id   AF-A0A0F4LNL3-F1
#
_cell.length_a   1.000
_cell.length_b   1.000
_cell.length_c   1.000
_cell.angle_alpha   90.00
_cell.angle_beta   90.00
_cell.angle_gamma   90.00
#
_symmetry.space_group_name_H-M   'P 1'
#
loop_
_entity.id
_entity.type
_entity.pdbx_description
1 polymer ?
#
loop_
_entity_poly.entity_id
_entity_poly.type
_entity_poly.pdbx_seq_one_letter_code
_entity_poly.pdbx_strand_id
1 'polypeptide(L)'
;MIINKKDWNNYLNKRELVKIYGKSQDSYIFAVGYMIADLGQYYIFEVVDDIGSLDSYVLYKKTEIEKLVCNDSHTRMFDFYIDYLKKQDEYDRLNLQKVYNDIPHNDIITLLDYCCNCGFYVTIAESENEYEETVKIISVDTQKVLIDQTEYCKDHNLMDEVRSEPIKIDDILTLDIISKENFLYEQYLKQKNS
;
A
#
# COMPACT_ATOMS: atom_id res chain seq x y z
N MET A 1 -7.81 10.48 19.38
CA MET A 1 -6.57 10.60 20.19
C MET A 1 -5.38 10.56 19.26
N ILE A 2 -4.51 11.57 19.29
CA ILE A 2 -3.25 11.54 18.53
C ILE A 2 -2.26 10.66 19.30
N ILE A 3 -1.64 9.69 18.63
CA ILE A 3 -0.65 8.79 19.22
C ILE A 3 0.73 9.46 19.16
N ASN A 4 1.41 9.56 20.31
CA ASN A 4 2.79 10.04 20.33
C ASN A 4 3.70 9.14 19.51
N LYS A 5 4.61 9.72 18.72
CA LYS A 5 5.50 8.97 17.81
C LYS A 5 6.33 7.89 18.50
N LYS A 6 6.79 8.14 19.74
CA LYS A 6 7.52 7.17 20.56
C LYS A 6 6.70 5.92 20.94
N ASP A 7 5.37 6.04 20.90
CA ASP A 7 4.43 5.00 21.32
C ASP A 7 3.82 4.26 20.13
N TRP A 8 4.16 4.61 18.88
CA TRP A 8 3.58 3.98 17.68
C TRP A 8 3.77 2.47 17.65
N ASN A 9 4.94 1.96 18.06
CA ASN A 9 5.21 0.53 18.09
C ASN A 9 4.30 -0.25 19.07
N ASN A 10 3.64 0.42 20.02
CA ASN A 10 2.65 -0.23 20.89
C ASN A 10 1.36 -0.61 20.14
N TYR A 11 1.15 -0.06 18.94
CA TYR A 11 0.00 -0.30 18.07
C TYR A 11 0.28 -1.34 16.98
N LEU A 12 1.53 -1.80 16.84
CA LEU A 12 1.88 -2.89 15.93
C LEU A 12 1.11 -4.17 16.28
N ASN A 13 0.49 -4.79 15.27
CA ASN A 13 -0.28 -6.02 15.40
C ASN A 13 -1.42 -5.93 16.43
N LYS A 14 -1.94 -4.72 16.66
CA LYS A 14 -3.13 -4.51 17.49
C LYS A 14 -4.37 -4.39 16.62
N ARG A 15 -5.51 -4.81 17.16
CA ARG A 15 -6.83 -4.57 16.59
C ARG A 15 -7.31 -3.16 16.89
N GLU A 16 -6.43 -2.18 16.68
CA GLU A 16 -6.72 -0.77 16.91
C GLU A 16 -6.62 -0.05 15.59
N LEU A 17 -7.75 0.47 15.11
CA LEU A 17 -7.81 1.16 13.84
C LEU A 17 -7.25 2.58 13.98
N VAL A 18 -6.37 2.95 13.06
CA VAL A 18 -5.73 4.25 13.02
C VAL A 18 -6.06 5.00 11.73
N LYS A 19 -6.20 6.30 11.84
CA LYS A 19 -6.05 7.23 10.71
C LYS A 19 -4.57 7.55 10.54
N ILE A 20 -4.11 7.50 9.30
CA ILE A 20 -2.73 7.68 8.90
C ILE A 20 -2.65 8.96 8.08
N TYR A 21 -2.02 9.99 8.64
CA TYR A 21 -1.83 11.28 7.96
C TYR A 21 -0.42 11.36 7.39
N GLY A 22 -0.30 11.56 6.08
CA GLY A 22 0.97 11.81 5.40
C GLY A 22 1.43 13.27 5.53
N LYS A 23 2.73 13.53 5.36
CA LYS A 23 3.31 14.89 5.41
C LYS A 23 3.01 15.76 4.18
N SER A 24 2.96 15.16 2.99
CA SER A 24 2.67 15.85 1.71
C SER A 24 1.18 16.00 1.46
N GLN A 25 0.35 15.31 2.25
CA GLN A 25 -1.09 15.34 2.09
C GLN A 25 -1.68 16.57 2.77
N ASP A 26 -2.68 17.19 2.12
CA ASP A 26 -3.53 18.16 2.76
C ASP A 26 -4.03 17.59 4.10
N SER A 27 -4.04 18.37 5.18
CA SER A 27 -4.31 17.88 6.55
C SER A 27 -5.65 17.17 6.75
N TYR A 28 -6.52 17.17 5.73
CA TYR A 28 -7.82 16.52 5.66
C TYR A 28 -7.79 15.14 4.98
N ILE A 29 -6.73 14.80 4.25
CA ILE A 29 -6.54 13.53 3.56
C ILE A 29 -5.81 12.57 4.51
N PHE A 30 -6.37 11.38 4.68
CA PHE A 30 -5.80 10.33 5.51
C PHE A 30 -6.25 8.96 4.99
N ALA A 31 -5.40 7.96 5.16
CA ALA A 31 -5.79 6.56 5.05
C ALA A 31 -6.32 6.05 6.39
N VAL A 32 -7.10 4.96 6.38
CA VAL A 32 -7.59 4.29 7.59
C VAL A 32 -7.16 2.84 7.54
N GLY A 33 -6.57 2.32 8.62
CA GLY A 33 -6.09 0.94 8.61
C GLY A 33 -5.52 0.45 9.93
N TYR A 34 -5.08 -0.81 9.92
CA TYR A 34 -4.39 -1.45 11.03
C TYR A 34 -2.88 -1.48 10.77
N MET A 35 -2.10 -1.17 11.79
CA MET A 35 -0.64 -1.23 11.71
C MET A 35 -0.18 -2.68 11.95
N ILE A 36 0.35 -3.35 10.93
CA ILE A 36 0.57 -4.81 10.96
C ILE A 36 2.04 -5.22 10.98
N ALA A 37 2.97 -4.39 10.48
CA ALA A 37 4.39 -4.73 10.52
C ALA A 37 5.31 -3.51 10.63
N ASP A 38 6.51 -3.75 11.14
CA ASP A 38 7.65 -2.82 11.14
C ASP A 38 8.75 -3.41 10.24
N LEU A 39 9.09 -2.69 9.19
CA LEU A 39 10.09 -3.07 8.19
C LEU A 39 11.26 -2.07 8.21
N GLY A 40 11.75 -1.74 9.41
CA GLY A 40 12.91 -0.87 9.60
C GLY A 40 12.58 0.59 9.37
N GLN A 41 12.78 1.09 8.15
CA GLN A 41 12.44 2.48 7.79
C GLN A 41 10.94 2.67 7.46
N TYR A 42 10.19 1.57 7.43
CA TYR A 42 8.80 1.56 7.01
C TYR A 42 7.89 0.88 8.03
N TYR A 43 6.61 1.18 7.97
CA TYR A 43 5.54 0.36 8.55
C TYR A 43 4.65 -0.16 7.44
N ILE A 44 4.10 -1.36 7.64
CA ILE A 44 3.05 -1.90 6.77
C ILE A 44 1.70 -1.72 7.47
N PHE A 45 0.71 -1.26 6.71
CA PHE A 45 -0.66 -1.10 7.14
C PHE A 45 -1.59 -1.95 6.27
N GLU A 46 -2.56 -2.59 6.92
CA GLU A 46 -3.77 -3.12 6.29
C GLU A 46 -4.78 -1.97 6.18
N VAL A 47 -4.94 -1.40 4.98
CA VAL A 47 -5.77 -0.22 4.72
C VAL A 47 -7.15 -0.65 4.25
N VAL A 48 -8.17 0.09 4.65
CA VAL A 48 -9.57 -0.13 4.27
C VAL A 48 -10.08 1.00 3.38
N ASP A 49 -11.02 0.65 2.49
CA ASP A 49 -11.71 1.61 1.61
C ASP A 49 -12.74 2.44 2.37
N ASP A 50 -13.44 3.33 1.66
CA ASP A 50 -14.45 4.24 2.19
C ASP A 50 -15.67 3.56 2.83
N ILE A 51 -15.87 2.26 2.59
CA ILE A 51 -16.92 1.44 3.20
C ILE A 51 -16.40 0.47 4.27
N GLY A 52 -15.09 0.44 4.54
CA GLY A 52 -14.46 -0.40 5.56
C GLY A 52 -14.11 -1.81 5.10
N SER A 53 -14.11 -2.10 3.79
CA SER A 53 -13.60 -3.36 3.25
C SER A 53 -12.08 -3.30 3.08
N LEU A 54 -11.38 -4.44 3.15
CA LEU A 54 -9.95 -4.52 2.88
C LEU A 54 -9.65 -3.96 1.49
N ASP A 55 -8.83 -2.92 1.44
CA ASP A 55 -8.46 -2.27 0.20
C ASP A 55 -7.05 -2.66 -0.25
N SER A 56 -6.09 -2.56 0.67
CA SER A 56 -4.68 -2.66 0.32
C SER A 56 -3.80 -3.02 1.52
N TYR A 57 -2.63 -3.56 1.20
CA TYR A 57 -1.49 -3.70 2.11
C TYR A 57 -0.42 -2.71 1.66
N VAL A 58 -0.29 -1.63 2.43
CA VAL A 58 0.50 -0.47 2.03
C VAL A 58 1.68 -0.28 2.97
N LEU A 59 2.84 -0.09 2.38
CA LEU A 59 4.06 0.25 3.08
C LEU A 59 4.22 1.77 3.10
N TYR A 60 4.39 2.36 4.29
CA TYR A 60 4.60 3.80 4.49
C TYR A 60 5.96 4.05 5.13
N LYS A 61 6.75 4.95 4.54
CA LYS A 61 8.02 5.38 5.12
C LYS A 61 7.74 6.14 6.42
N LYS A 62 8.45 5.77 7.50
CA LYS A 62 8.25 6.35 8.85
C LYS A 62 8.49 7.85 8.91
N THR A 63 9.29 8.37 7.98
CA THR A 63 9.55 9.80 7.84
C THR A 63 8.36 10.54 7.26
N GLU A 64 7.51 9.89 6.48
CA GLU A 64 6.39 10.52 5.77
C GLU A 64 5.06 10.46 6.53
N ILE A 65 4.98 9.66 7.59
CA ILE A 65 3.85 9.68 8.51
C ILE A 65 3.98 10.92 9.41
N GLU A 66 3.05 11.86 9.26
CA GLU A 66 2.92 13.06 10.09
C GLU A 66 2.39 12.68 11.48
N LYS A 67 1.25 11.99 11.52
CA LYS A 67 0.58 11.59 12.76
C LYS A 67 -0.32 10.38 12.55
N LEU A 68 -0.51 9.62 13.64
CA LEU A 68 -1.51 8.56 13.74
C LEU A 68 -2.59 8.98 14.74
N VAL A 69 -3.86 8.78 14.37
CA VAL A 69 -5.01 9.11 15.22
C VAL A 69 -5.91 7.88 15.40
N CYS A 70 -6.19 7.51 16.64
CA CYS A 70 -7.11 6.41 16.98
C CYS A 70 -8.21 6.89 17.92
N ASN A 71 -9.19 6.04 18.24
CA ASN A 71 -10.22 6.30 19.26
C ASN A 71 -10.98 7.64 19.08
N ASP A 72 -11.21 8.05 17.83
CA ASP A 72 -12.10 9.16 17.50
C ASP A 72 -13.48 8.65 17.03
N SER A 73 -14.40 9.55 16.69
CA SER A 73 -15.73 9.13 16.20
C SER A 73 -15.67 8.37 14.88
N HIS A 74 -14.74 8.73 14.00
CA HIS A 74 -14.62 8.16 12.66
C HIS A 74 -14.01 6.75 12.70
N THR A 75 -12.92 6.56 13.44
CA THR A 75 -12.28 5.25 13.64
C THR A 75 -13.25 4.26 14.29
N ARG A 76 -14.02 4.69 15.31
CA ARG A 76 -15.08 3.85 15.90
C ARG A 76 -16.21 3.50 14.95
N MET A 77 -16.59 4.41 14.05
CA MET A 77 -17.57 4.15 13.02
C MET A 77 -17.04 3.11 12.01
N PHE A 78 -15.79 3.25 11.58
CA PHE A 78 -15.16 2.29 10.67
C PHE A 78 -14.93 0.93 11.33
N ASP A 79 -14.57 0.87 12.62
CA ASP A 79 -14.52 -0.40 13.36
C ASP A 79 -15.86 -1.13 13.29
N PHE A 80 -16.98 -0.41 13.44
CA PHE A 80 -18.31 -1.00 13.27
C PHE A 80 -18.55 -1.50 11.83
N TYR A 81 -18.16 -0.74 10.80
CA TYR A 81 -18.29 -1.16 9.40
C TYR A 81 -17.47 -2.42 9.10
N ILE A 82 -16.20 -2.41 9.50
CA ILE A 82 -15.27 -3.54 9.34
C ILE A 82 -15.84 -4.78 10.04
N ASP A 83 -16.29 -4.67 11.29
CA ASP A 83 -16.88 -5.78 12.03
C ASP A 83 -18.16 -6.30 11.38
N TYR A 84 -18.99 -5.40 10.83
CA TYR A 84 -20.19 -5.78 10.10
C TYR A 84 -19.84 -6.57 8.83
N LEU A 85 -18.91 -6.07 8.02
CA LEU A 85 -18.45 -6.73 6.78
C LEU A 85 -17.79 -8.07 7.05
N LYS A 86 -16.96 -8.18 8.10
CA LYS A 86 -16.36 -9.46 8.53
C LYS A 86 -17.42 -10.49 8.91
N LYS A 87 -18.52 -10.09 9.55
CA LYS A 87 -19.65 -10.99 9.87
C LYS A 87 -20.44 -11.45 8.65
N GLN A 88 -20.42 -10.66 7.57
CA GLN A 88 -21.07 -10.99 6.31
C GLN A 88 -20.16 -11.74 5.32
N ASP A 89 -18.89 -11.98 5.68
CA ASP A 89 -17.86 -12.51 4.76
C ASP A 89 -17.57 -11.57 3.56
N GLU A 90 -17.76 -10.27 3.76
CA GLU A 90 -17.64 -9.25 2.70
C GLU A 90 -16.41 -8.34 2.87
N TYR A 91 -15.63 -8.54 3.92
CA TYR A 91 -14.48 -7.70 4.23
C TYR A 91 -13.35 -7.82 3.18
N ASP A 92 -13.03 -9.03 2.73
CA ASP A 92 -11.95 -9.32 1.77
C ASP A 92 -12.46 -10.20 0.61
N ARG A 93 -13.34 -9.63 -0.22
CA ARG A 93 -13.94 -10.34 -1.37
C ARG A 93 -12.93 -10.83 -2.40
N LEU A 94 -11.78 -10.15 -2.52
CA LEU A 94 -10.76 -10.48 -3.50
C LEU A 94 -9.69 -11.44 -2.94
N ASN A 95 -9.80 -11.84 -1.66
CA ASN A 95 -8.82 -12.66 -0.95
C ASN A 95 -7.41 -12.04 -0.94
N LEU A 96 -7.31 -10.72 -0.84
CA LEU A 96 -6.03 -10.00 -0.79
C LEU A 96 -5.19 -10.43 0.41
N GLN A 97 -5.82 -10.72 1.56
CA GLN A 97 -5.13 -11.18 2.76
C GLN A 97 -4.37 -12.48 2.50
N LYS A 98 -4.94 -13.39 1.71
CA LYS A 98 -4.27 -14.64 1.37
C LYS A 98 -3.00 -14.37 0.55
N VAL A 99 -3.08 -13.48 -0.44
CA VAL A 99 -1.93 -13.13 -1.27
C VAL A 99 -0.85 -12.43 -0.44
N TYR A 100 -1.24 -11.52 0.46
CA TYR A 100 -0.31 -10.83 1.36
C TYR A 100 0.43 -11.77 2.30
N ASN A 101 -0.26 -12.79 2.84
CA ASN A 101 0.36 -13.75 3.76
C ASN A 101 1.51 -14.56 3.13
N ASP A 102 1.58 -14.63 1.80
CA ASP A 102 2.66 -15.32 1.07
C ASP A 102 3.89 -14.40 0.86
N ILE A 103 3.78 -13.09 1.13
CA ILE A 103 4.83 -12.10 0.90
C ILE A 103 5.85 -12.11 2.06
N PRO A 104 7.17 -12.07 1.77
CA PRO A 104 8.19 -11.94 2.79
C PRO A 104 8.22 -10.53 3.40
N HIS A 105 8.36 -10.46 4.73
CA HIS A 105 8.36 -9.21 5.52
C HIS A 105 9.72 -8.92 6.16
N ASN A 106 10.81 -9.21 5.45
CA ASN A 106 12.18 -9.08 5.97
C ASN A 106 12.71 -7.65 5.84
N ASP A 107 12.76 -7.16 4.61
CA ASP A 107 13.18 -5.81 4.23
C ASP A 107 12.54 -5.44 2.89
N ILE A 108 12.63 -4.15 2.52
CA ILE A 108 12.02 -3.64 1.30
C ILE A 108 12.61 -4.27 0.03
N ILE A 109 13.90 -4.62 0.02
CA ILE A 109 14.56 -5.23 -1.15
C ILE A 109 13.96 -6.61 -1.40
N THR A 110 13.89 -7.45 -0.37
CA THR A 110 13.31 -8.80 -0.42
C THR A 110 11.85 -8.77 -0.86
N LEU A 111 11.10 -7.77 -0.39
CA LEU A 111 9.71 -7.56 -0.79
C LEU A 111 9.59 -7.18 -2.28
N LEU A 112 10.38 -6.21 -2.74
CA LEU A 112 10.38 -5.78 -4.15
C LEU A 112 10.84 -6.93 -5.07
N ASP A 113 11.85 -7.70 -4.66
CA ASP A 113 12.31 -8.91 -5.35
C ASP A 113 11.19 -9.95 -5.44
N TYR A 114 10.41 -10.13 -4.38
CA TYR A 114 9.26 -11.02 -4.40
C TYR A 114 8.20 -10.55 -5.41
N CYS A 115 7.83 -9.27 -5.38
CA CYS A 115 6.89 -8.68 -6.34
C CYS A 115 7.40 -8.85 -7.80
N CYS A 116 8.70 -8.65 -8.03
CA CYS A 116 9.35 -8.90 -9.32
C CYS A 116 9.20 -10.36 -9.78
N ASN A 117 9.52 -11.32 -8.90
CA ASN A 117 9.50 -12.74 -9.22
C ASN A 117 8.08 -13.29 -9.43
N CYS A 118 7.10 -12.76 -8.70
CA CYS A 118 5.70 -13.10 -8.87
C CYS A 118 5.02 -12.32 -10.01
N GLY A 119 5.71 -11.31 -10.57
CA GLY A 119 5.21 -10.49 -11.66
C GLY A 119 4.04 -9.59 -11.27
N PHE A 120 3.99 -9.17 -10.01
CA PHE A 120 2.94 -8.29 -9.49
C PHE A 120 3.04 -6.88 -10.06
N TYR A 121 1.88 -6.25 -10.22
CA TYR A 121 1.78 -4.80 -10.34
C TYR A 121 1.74 -4.19 -8.95
N VAL A 122 2.53 -3.14 -8.75
CA VAL A 122 2.60 -2.37 -7.51
C VAL A 122 2.42 -0.90 -7.81
N THR A 123 1.92 -0.13 -6.85
CA THR A 123 1.82 1.33 -6.97
C THR A 123 2.84 1.98 -6.06
N ILE A 124 3.66 2.88 -6.60
CA ILE A 124 4.79 3.50 -5.90
C ILE A 124 4.60 5.01 -5.88
N ALA A 125 4.77 5.63 -4.71
CA ALA A 125 4.93 7.08 -4.60
C ALA A 125 6.38 7.44 -4.24
N GLU A 126 6.94 8.43 -4.93
CA GLU A 126 8.31 8.92 -4.73
C GLU A 126 8.37 10.37 -4.24
N SER A 127 9.48 10.73 -3.59
CA SER A 127 9.67 12.05 -2.98
C SER A 127 9.79 13.23 -3.93
N GLU A 128 10.19 13.00 -5.19
CA GLU A 128 10.48 14.11 -6.11
C GLU A 128 9.26 14.61 -6.89
N ASN A 129 8.21 13.79 -7.04
CA ASN A 129 7.11 14.09 -7.97
C ASN A 129 5.71 14.09 -7.35
N GLU A 130 5.54 13.68 -6.08
CA GLU A 130 4.22 13.47 -5.42
C GLU A 130 3.21 12.65 -6.26
N TYR A 131 3.69 11.96 -7.31
CA TYR A 131 2.88 11.19 -8.24
C TYR A 131 3.00 9.71 -7.89
N GLU A 132 1.85 9.03 -7.94
CA GLU A 132 1.74 7.60 -7.74
C GLU A 132 1.79 6.92 -9.11
N GLU A 133 2.73 5.98 -9.28
CA GLU A 133 2.90 5.24 -10.53
C GLU A 133 2.60 3.75 -10.29
N THR A 134 1.66 3.20 -11.05
CA THR A 134 1.39 1.75 -11.07
C THR A 134 2.28 1.07 -12.10
N VAL A 135 3.14 0.17 -11.63
CA VAL A 135 4.26 -0.38 -12.39
C VAL A 135 4.42 -1.88 -12.20
N LYS A 136 5.04 -2.53 -13.17
CA LYS A 136 5.61 -3.87 -12.98
C LYS A 136 7.10 -3.75 -12.67
N ILE A 137 7.58 -4.47 -11.67
CA ILE A 137 9.01 -4.53 -11.37
C ILE A 137 9.69 -5.54 -12.31
N ILE A 138 10.75 -5.10 -12.98
CA ILE A 138 11.51 -5.91 -13.94
C ILE A 138 12.79 -6.47 -13.33
N SER A 139 13.45 -5.69 -12.48
CA SER A 139 14.59 -6.15 -11.68
C SER A 139 14.80 -5.25 -10.47
N VAL A 140 15.44 -5.80 -9.44
CA VAL A 140 15.79 -5.09 -8.22
C VAL A 140 17.28 -5.28 -7.96
N ASP A 141 17.95 -4.21 -7.58
CA ASP A 141 19.27 -4.26 -6.97
C ASP A 141 19.23 -3.61 -5.58
N THR A 142 20.40 -3.45 -4.94
CA THR A 142 20.46 -2.90 -3.58
C THR A 142 20.11 -1.41 -3.46
N GLN A 143 20.00 -0.68 -4.58
CA GLN A 143 19.81 0.77 -4.61
C GLN A 143 18.59 1.21 -5.42
N LYS A 144 18.21 0.45 -6.45
CA LYS A 144 17.18 0.84 -7.40
C LYS A 144 16.34 -0.35 -7.88
N VAL A 145 15.17 -0.01 -8.39
CA VAL A 145 14.23 -0.93 -9.04
C VAL A 145 14.05 -0.47 -10.49
N LEU A 146 14.21 -1.39 -11.43
CA LEU A 146 13.82 -1.17 -12.82
C LEU A 146 12.34 -1.51 -12.97
N ILE A 147 11.60 -0.63 -13.62
CA ILE A 147 10.15 -0.74 -13.77
C ILE A 147 9.73 -0.79 -15.24
N ASP A 148 8.52 -1.27 -15.48
CA ASP A 148 7.81 -1.14 -16.75
C ASP A 148 6.36 -0.72 -16.49
N GLN A 149 5.98 0.43 -17.03
CA GLN A 149 4.61 0.95 -17.00
C GLN A 149 3.95 1.01 -18.38
N THR A 150 4.62 0.47 -19.40
CA THR A 150 4.20 0.62 -20.80
C THR A 150 2.79 0.07 -21.02
N GLU A 151 2.50 -1.13 -20.52
CA GLU A 151 1.18 -1.75 -20.68
C GLU A 151 0.10 -0.99 -19.89
N TYR A 152 0.40 -0.58 -18.66
CA TYR A 152 -0.53 0.18 -17.80
C TYR A 152 -0.88 1.53 -18.42
N CYS A 153 0.13 2.30 -18.82
CA CYS A 153 -0.05 3.60 -19.47
C CYS A 153 -0.78 3.46 -20.81
N LYS A 154 -0.51 2.41 -21.59
CA LYS A 154 -1.25 2.16 -22.84
C LYS A 154 -2.73 1.95 -22.59
N ASP A 155 -3.10 1.13 -21.61
CA ASP A 155 -4.50 0.82 -21.30
C ASP A 155 -5.26 2.04 -20.75
N HIS A 156 -4.55 2.99 -20.13
CA HIS A 156 -5.11 4.22 -19.58
C HIS A 156 -4.95 5.45 -20.50
N ASN A 157 -4.39 5.30 -21.70
CA ASN A 157 -4.07 6.40 -22.62
C ASN A 157 -3.09 7.45 -22.06
N LEU A 158 -2.13 7.02 -21.24
CA LEU A 158 -1.10 7.82 -20.58
C LEU A 158 0.29 7.61 -21.19
N MET A 159 0.38 7.42 -22.51
CA MET A 159 1.64 6.99 -23.13
C MET A 159 2.76 8.02 -23.06
N ASP A 160 2.41 9.31 -22.94
CA ASP A 160 3.36 10.40 -22.76
C ASP A 160 3.90 10.48 -21.31
N GLU A 161 3.35 9.69 -20.39
CA GLU A 161 3.75 9.62 -18.98
C GLU A 161 4.64 8.39 -18.69
N VAL A 162 5.02 7.60 -19.70
CA VAL A 162 5.88 6.44 -19.47
C VAL A 162 7.28 6.86 -19.03
N ARG A 163 7.62 6.45 -17.80
CA ARG A 163 8.93 6.55 -17.21
C ARG A 163 9.87 5.53 -17.82
N SER A 164 11.06 5.99 -18.19
CA SER A 164 12.18 5.14 -18.64
C SER A 164 13.23 4.91 -17.55
N GLU A 165 13.24 5.74 -16.52
CA GLU A 165 14.29 5.75 -15.50
C GLU A 165 13.95 4.85 -14.31
N PRO A 166 14.93 4.10 -13.76
CA PRO A 166 14.75 3.36 -12.53
C PRO A 166 14.30 4.22 -11.35
N ILE A 167 13.63 3.60 -10.38
CA ILE A 167 13.26 4.21 -9.09
C ILE A 167 14.37 3.91 -8.09
N LYS A 168 14.86 4.91 -7.35
CA LYS A 168 15.76 4.63 -6.21
C LYS A 168 14.93 4.13 -5.04
N ILE A 169 15.36 3.04 -4.42
CA ILE A 169 14.65 2.44 -3.27
C ILE A 169 14.54 3.44 -2.11
N ASP A 170 15.59 4.22 -1.87
CA ASP A 170 15.59 5.25 -0.82
C ASP A 170 14.57 6.37 -1.07
N ASP A 171 14.15 6.59 -2.33
CA ASP A 171 13.19 7.64 -2.70
C ASP A 171 11.73 7.16 -2.59
N ILE A 172 11.49 5.85 -2.37
CA ILE A 172 10.15 5.27 -2.19
C ILE A 172 9.56 5.74 -0.86
N LEU A 173 8.47 6.50 -0.94
CA LEU A 173 7.71 7.01 0.20
C LEU A 173 6.59 6.06 0.62
N THR A 174 5.81 5.59 -0.35
CA THR A 174 4.78 4.57 -0.17
C THR A 174 4.86 3.52 -1.25
N LEU A 175 4.41 2.32 -0.91
CA LEU A 175 4.31 1.19 -1.83
C LEU A 175 3.04 0.41 -1.51
N ASP A 176 2.10 0.40 -2.45
CA ASP A 176 0.96 -0.52 -2.41
C ASP A 176 1.47 -1.87 -2.88
N ILE A 177 1.80 -2.72 -1.90
CA ILE A 177 2.33 -4.06 -2.14
C ILE A 177 1.27 -4.90 -2.87
N ILE A 178 0.04 -4.78 -2.40
CA ILE A 178 -1.18 -5.34 -3.00
C ILE A 178 -2.28 -4.32 -2.75
N SER A 179 -3.06 -4.00 -3.78
CA SER A 179 -4.31 -3.23 -3.66
C SER A 179 -5.41 -3.92 -4.47
N LYS A 180 -6.67 -3.59 -4.18
CA LYS A 180 -7.81 -3.98 -5.01
C LYS A 180 -7.57 -3.62 -6.48
N GLU A 181 -7.11 -2.40 -6.72
CA GLU A 181 -6.87 -1.88 -8.07
C GLU A 181 -5.81 -2.69 -8.81
N ASN A 182 -4.64 -2.89 -8.20
CA ASN A 182 -3.55 -3.66 -8.82
C ASN A 182 -3.96 -5.11 -9.06
N PHE A 183 -4.63 -5.73 -8.08
CA PHE A 183 -5.12 -7.10 -8.23
C PHE A 183 -6.13 -7.22 -9.38
N LEU A 184 -7.10 -6.31 -9.47
CA LEU A 184 -8.11 -6.31 -10.54
C LEU A 184 -7.47 -6.06 -11.91
N TYR A 185 -6.50 -5.15 -11.98
CA TYR A 185 -5.75 -4.90 -13.20
C TYR A 185 -5.00 -6.16 -13.68
N GLU A 186 -4.35 -6.89 -12.76
CA GLU A 186 -3.73 -8.17 -13.09
C GLU A 186 -4.73 -9.22 -13.60
N GLN A 187 -5.93 -9.29 -13.02
CA GLN A 187 -6.97 -10.20 -13.53
C GLN A 187 -7.46 -9.78 -14.93
N TYR A 188 -7.58 -8.48 -15.17
CA TYR A 188 -7.91 -7.94 -16.49
C TYR A 188 -6.85 -8.33 -17.53
N LEU A 189 -5.56 -8.16 -17.22
CA LEU A 189 -4.47 -8.55 -18.11
C LEU A 189 -4.46 -10.05 -18.41
N LYS A 190 -4.72 -10.90 -17.42
CA LYS A 190 -4.84 -12.35 -17.62
C LYS A 190 -5.95 -12.69 -18.63
N GLN A 191 -7.10 -12.01 -18.56
CA GLN A 191 -8.19 -12.21 -19.52
C GLN A 191 -7.87 -11.65 -20.90
N LYS A 192 -7.25 -10.46 -20.97
CA LYS A 192 -6.86 -9.79 -22.22
C LYS A 192 -5.85 -10.60 -23.04
N ASN A 193 -4.94 -11.30 -22.36
CA ASN A 193 -3.86 -12.08 -22.96
C ASN A 193 -4.16 -13.60 -23.07
N SER A 194 -5.37 -14.03 -22.72
CA SER A 194 -5.87 -15.41 -22.91
C SER A 194 -6.52 -15.59 -24.28
#